data_AF-A0AAD9IXD9-F1
#
_entry.id   AF-A0AAD9IXD9-F1
#
_cell.length_a   1.000
_cell.length_b   1.000
_cell.length_c   1.000
_cell.angle_alpha   90.00
_cell.angle_beta   90.00
_cell.angle_gamma   90.00
#
_symmetry.space_group_name_H-M   'P 1'
#
loop_
_entity.id
_entity.type
_entity.pdbx_description
1 polymer ?
#
loop_
_entity_poly.entity_id
_entity_poly.type
_entity_poly.pdbx_seq_one_letter_code
_entity_poly.pdbx_strand_id
1 'polypeptide(L)' 'MNKEDLSRKMAAHTPGFSGADIANVCNEAALIAARDLNTSIHKQHFEQAIERVVAGMRHNETYMRHSVTYNCHI' A
#
# COMPACT_ATOMS: atom_id res chain seq x y z
N MET A 1 2.62 -1.43 -20.90
CA MET A 1 3.11 -1.11 -19.54
C MET A 1 4.45 -1.80 -19.34
N ASN A 2 5.55 -1.04 -19.23
CA ASN A 2 6.87 -1.65 -18.98
C ASN A 2 6.96 -1.96 -17.47
N LYS A 3 6.99 -3.25 -17.12
CA LYS A 3 6.98 -3.71 -15.73
C LYS A 3 8.18 -3.19 -14.93
N GLU A 4 9.32 -2.99 -15.57
CA GLU A 4 10.54 -2.52 -14.91
C GLU A 4 10.52 -1.03 -14.54
N ASP A 5 9.88 -0.19 -15.37
CA ASP A 5 9.73 1.24 -15.05
C ASP A 5 8.78 1.43 -13.86
N LEU A 6 7.71 0.62 -13.83
CA LEU A 6 6.77 0.61 -12.71
C LEU A 6 7.45 0.14 -11.43
N SER A 7 8.17 -1.00 -11.46
CA SER A 7 8.85 -1.53 -10.28
C SER A 7 9.90 -0.56 -9.73
N ARG A 8 10.65 0.11 -10.62
CA ARG A 8 11.67 1.10 -10.23
C ARG A 8 11.05 2.34 -9.58
N LYS A 9 9.91 2.82 -10.10
CA LYS A 9 9.15 3.93 -9.49
C LYS A 9 8.55 3.54 -8.15
N MET A 10 7.96 2.36 -8.05
CA MET A 10 7.46 1.84 -6.77
C MET A 10 8.59 1.80 -5.74
N ALA A 11 9.71 1.16 -6.06
CA ALA A 11 10.86 1.08 -5.17
C ALA A 11 11.41 2.46 -4.74
N ALA A 12 11.40 3.44 -5.65
CA ALA A 12 11.85 4.81 -5.34
C ALA A 12 10.89 5.57 -4.40
N HIS A 13 9.58 5.33 -4.51
CA HIS A 13 8.57 5.98 -3.67
C HIS A 13 8.31 5.23 -2.35
N THR A 14 8.82 4.01 -2.20
CA THR A 14 8.56 3.15 -1.03
C THR A 14 9.83 2.63 -0.32
N PRO A 15 10.82 3.48 0.02
CA PRO A 15 11.96 3.03 0.80
C PRO A 15 11.50 2.59 2.20
N GLY A 16 11.81 1.35 2.59
CA GLY A 16 11.42 0.78 3.88
C GLY A 16 10.07 0.06 3.90
N PHE A 17 9.38 -0.07 2.75
CA PHE A 17 8.17 -0.88 2.68
C PHE A 17 8.48 -2.36 2.85
N SER A 18 7.63 -3.01 3.64
CA SER A 18 7.59 -4.46 3.77
C SER A 18 6.83 -5.08 2.60
N GLY A 19 6.91 -6.41 2.48
CA GLY A 19 6.08 -7.17 1.53
C GLY A 19 4.57 -6.97 1.75
N ALA A 20 4.14 -6.65 2.98
CA ALA A 20 2.75 -6.36 3.29
C ALA A 20 2.29 -5.03 2.70
N ASP A 21 3.15 -4.02 2.68
CA ASP A 21 2.82 -2.69 2.14
C ASP A 21 2.68 -2.74 0.61
N ILE A 22 3.54 -3.54 -0.05
CA ILE A 22 3.43 -3.80 -1.50
C ILE A 22 2.10 -4.50 -1.83
N ALA A 23 1.71 -5.50 -1.02
CA ALA A 23 0.43 -6.18 -1.20
C ALA A 23 -0.76 -5.22 -1.01
N ASN A 24 -0.66 -4.31 -0.05
CA ASN A 24 -1.70 -3.31 0.20
C ASN A 24 -1.83 -2.32 -0.97
N VAL A 25 -0.71 -1.85 -1.53
CA VAL A 25 -0.70 -1.00 -2.73
C VAL A 25 -1.34 -1.71 -3.93
N CYS A 26 -1.06 -2.99 -4.14
CA CYS A 26 -1.68 -3.76 -5.23
C CYS A 26 -3.21 -3.88 -5.07
N ASN A 27 -3.69 -4.12 -3.85
CA ASN A 27 -5.13 -4.18 -3.57
C ASN A 27 -5.82 -2.84 -3.80
N GLU A 28 -5.24 -1.74 -3.33
CA GLU A 28 -5.77 -0.39 -3.54
C GLU A 28 -5.76 -0.01 -5.03
N ALA A 29 -4.71 -0.37 -5.77
CA ALA A 29 -4.66 -0.11 -7.21
C ALA A 29 -5.76 -0.86 -7.97
N ALA A 30 -6.09 -2.08 -7.55
CA ALA A 30 -7.21 -2.85 -8.11
C ALA A 30 -8.57 -2.24 -7.76
N LEU A 31 -8.76 -1.77 -6.52
CA LEU A 31 -9.98 -1.10 -6.08
C LEU A 31 -10.22 0.22 -6.83
N ILE A 32 -9.17 1.01 -7.04
CA ILE A 32 -9.23 2.25 -7.81
C ILE A 32 -9.58 1.95 -9.27
N ALA A 33 -8.91 0.97 -9.89
CA ALA A 33 -9.22 0.56 -11.27
C ALA A 33 -10.68 0.10 -11.42
N ALA A 34 -11.18 -0.68 -10.46
CA ALA A 34 -12.56 -1.16 -10.47
C ALA A 34 -13.57 -0.01 -10.27
N ARG A 35 -13.25 0.98 -9.44
CA ARG A 35 -14.07 2.18 -9.23
C ARG A 35 -14.15 3.05 -10.48
N ASP A 36 -13.04 3.18 -11.19
CA ASP A 36 -12.97 3.92 -12.45
C ASP A 36 -13.60 3.15 -13.63
N LEU A 37 -14.22 1.98 -13.37
CA LEU A 37 -14.80 1.08 -14.35
C LEU A 37 -13.81 0.65 -15.45
N ASN A 38 -12.52 0.67 -15.13
CA ASN A 38 -11.47 0.23 -16.03
C ASN A 38 -11.35 -1.29 -16.02
N THR A 39 -11.24 -1.88 -17.20
CA THR A 39 -11.07 -3.34 -17.37
C THR A 39 -9.64 -3.82 -17.06
N SER A 40 -8.72 -2.90 -16.80
CA SER A 40 -7.30 -3.20 -16.56
C SER A 40 -6.66 -2.17 -15.63
N ILE A 41 -5.66 -2.63 -14.88
CA ILE A 41 -4.90 -1.75 -13.98
C ILE A 41 -3.84 -1.00 -14.81
N HIS A 42 -3.88 0.33 -14.74
CA HIS A 42 -2.94 1.22 -15.38
C HIS A 42 -1.99 1.87 -14.36
N LYS A 43 -0.92 2.47 -14.86
CA LYS A 43 0.11 3.15 -14.06
C LYS A 43 -0.49 4.21 -13.11
N GLN A 44 -1.49 4.96 -13.58
CA GLN A 44 -2.17 5.98 -12.78
C GLN A 44 -2.89 5.39 -11.55
N HIS A 45 -3.41 4.16 -11.63
CA HIS A 45 -4.05 3.53 -10.48
C HIS A 45 -3.00 3.14 -9.41
N PHE A 46 -1.82 2.70 -9.83
CA PHE A 46 -0.70 2.41 -8.93
C PHE A 46 -0.16 3.69 -8.27
N GLU A 47 -0.01 4.78 -9.01
CA GLU A 47 0.44 6.06 -8.44
C GLU A 47 -0.54 6.56 -7.37
N GLN A 48 -1.84 6.53 -7.67
CA GLN A 48 -2.88 6.89 -6.70
C GLN A 48 -2.89 5.94 -5.48
N ALA A 49 -2.72 4.65 -5.69
CA ALA A 49 -2.67 3.67 -4.61
C ALA A 49 -1.49 3.89 -3.67
N ILE A 50 -0.30 4.19 -4.21
CA ILE A 50 0.90 4.48 -3.42
C ILE A 50 0.70 5.72 -2.57
N GLU A 51 0.22 6.82 -3.16
CA GLU A 51 -0.08 8.06 -2.41
C GLU A 51 -1.06 7.80 -1.28
N ARG A 52 -2.11 7.02 -1.55
CA ARG A 52 -3.15 6.70 -0.58
C ARG A 52 -2.65 5.81 0.57
N VAL A 53 -1.84 4.80 0.25
CA VAL A 53 -1.23 3.90 1.25
C VAL A 53 -0.21 4.66 2.10
N VAL A 54 0.65 5.49 1.51
CA VAL A 54 1.61 6.35 2.24
C VAL A 54 0.87 7.34 3.16
N ALA A 55 -0.19 7.99 2.67
CA ALA A 55 -1.00 8.90 3.46
C ALA A 55 -1.75 8.18 4.61
N GLY A 56 -2.26 6.97 4.36
CA GLY A 56 -3.02 6.18 5.34
C GLY A 56 -2.15 5.46 6.38
N MET A 57 -0.94 5.02 6.03
CA MET A 57 -0.03 4.32 6.94
C MET A 57 0.36 5.15 8.16
N ARG A 58 0.40 6.48 8.04
CA ARG A 58 0.67 7.40 9.16
C ARG A 58 -0.31 7.23 10.32
N HIS A 59 -1.51 6.68 10.07
CA HIS A 59 -2.52 6.52 11.10
C HIS A 59 -2.40 5.20 11.89
N ASN A 60 -2.02 4.11 11.22
CA ASN A 60 -1.90 2.79 11.87
C ASN A 60 -0.65 2.67 12.75
N GLU A 61 0.45 3.34 12.39
CA GLU A 61 1.65 3.34 13.23
C GLU A 61 1.45 4.19 14.50
N THR A 62 0.70 5.30 14.40
CA THR A 62 0.46 6.19 15.56
C THR A 62 -0.52 5.59 16.58
N TYR A 63 -1.40 4.67 16.19
CA TYR A 63 -2.41 4.09 17.09
C TYR A 63 -2.08 2.70 17.65
N MET A 64 -0.96 2.10 17.28
CA MET A 64 -0.46 0.83 17.85
C MET A 64 0.69 1.04 18.86
N ARG A 65 0.73 2.20 19.52
CA ARG A 65 1.57 2.45 20.71
C ARG A 65 0.70 2.60 21.97
N HIS A 66 -0.25 1.70 22.16
CA HIS A 66 -0.78 1.40 23.49
C HIS A 66 -0.77 -0.12 23.67
N SER A 67 0.32 -0.58 24.28
CA SER A 67 0.39 -1.67 25.25
C SER A 67 -0.82 -2.61 25.28
N VAL A 68 -0.87 -3.60 24.40
CA VAL A 68 -1.56 -4.85 24.71
C VAL A 68 -0.48 -5.88 25.05
N THR A 69 0.03 -5.79 26.27
CA THR A 69 0.66 -6.93 26.91
C THR A 69 -0.41 -8.02 26.99
N TYR A 70 -0.32 -9.01 26.10
CA TYR A 70 -1.03 -10.28 26.27
C TYR A 70 -0.43 -10.97 27.51
N ASN A 71 -0.96 -10.63 28.67
CA ASN A 71 -0.68 -11.34 29.91
C ASN A 71 -1.58 -12.58 29.92
N CYS A 72 -1.18 -13.61 29.16
CA CYS A 72 -1.73 -14.94 29.30
C CYS A 72 -1.06 -15.57 30.52
N HIS A 73 -1.68 -15.40 31.69
CA HIS A 73 -1.41 -16.27 32.83
C HIS A 73 -1.94 -17.67 32.49
N ILE A 74 -1.02 -18.62 32.49
CA ILE A 74 -1.26 -20.06 32.62
C ILE A 74 -1.74 -20.34 34.05
#